data_AF-A0A2E4D5U9-F1
#
_entry.id   AF-A0A2E4D5U9-F1
#
_cell.length_a   1.000
_cell.length_b   1.000
_cell.length_c   1.000
_cell.angle_alpha   90.00
_cell.angle_beta   90.00
_cell.angle_gamma   90.00
#
_symmetry.space_group_name_H-M   'P 1'
#
loop_
_entity.id
_entity.type
_entity.pdbx_description
1 polymer ?
#
loop_
_entity_poly.entity_id
_entity_poly.type
_entity_poly.pdbx_seq_one_letter_code
_entity_poly.pdbx_strand_id
1 'polypeptide(L)' 'MRERELEDRALHNVLSTLSQKYPDLYYENTNYISRLVYQYVHESPDISLEDQEILNELKVDDIMYKLSFKTVH' A
#
# COMPACT_ATOMS: atom_id res chain seq x y z
N MET A 1 -12.02 3.14 -14.81
CA MET A 1 -10.73 2.52 -15.18
C MET A 1 -9.55 3.35 -14.68
N ARG A 2 -9.49 4.66 -14.94
CA ARG A 2 -8.36 5.54 -14.58
C ARG A 2 -8.02 5.61 -13.08
N GLU A 3 -9.03 5.56 -12.21
CA GLU A 3 -8.85 5.64 -10.75
C GLU A 3 -8.11 4.42 -10.17
N ARG A 4 -8.46 3.20 -10.62
CA ARG A 4 -7.76 1.98 -10.19
C ARG A 4 -6.27 1.99 -10.53
N GLU A 5 -5.92 2.48 -11.72
CA GLU A 5 -4.52 2.55 -12.15
C GLU A 5 -3.70 3.52 -11.27
N LEU A 6 -4.32 4.63 -10.83
CA LEU A 6 -3.68 5.58 -9.91
C LEU A 6 -3.49 4.97 -8.53
N GLU A 7 -4.51 4.32 -7.98
CA GLU A 7 -4.41 3.61 -6.69
C GLU A 7 -3.35 2.51 -6.75
N ASP A 8 -3.30 1.72 -7.82
CA ASP A 8 -2.34 0.62 -7.95
C ASP A 8 -0.89 1.14 -8.08
N ARG A 9 -0.70 2.29 -8.75
CA ARG A 9 0.58 3.00 -8.81
C ARG A 9 0.98 3.55 -7.44
N ALA A 10 0.08 4.26 -6.77
CA ALA A 10 0.34 4.83 -5.44
C ALA A 10 0.65 3.72 -4.41
N LEU A 11 -0.13 2.63 -4.43
CA LEU A 11 0.12 1.47 -3.59
C LEU A 11 1.49 0.83 -3.89
N HIS A 12 1.89 0.77 -5.16
CA HIS A 12 3.22 0.28 -5.52
C HIS A 12 4.35 1.18 -4.99
N ASN A 13 4.19 2.50 -5.05
CA ASN A 13 5.17 3.45 -4.50
C ASN A 13 5.32 3.28 -2.99
N VAL A 14 4.20 3.13 -2.27
CA VAL A 14 4.18 2.89 -0.83
C VAL A 14 4.86 1.55 -0.50
N LEU A 15 4.53 0.47 -1.22
CA LEU A 15 5.17 -0.83 -1.02
C LEU A 15 6.67 -0.81 -1.31
N SER A 16 7.10 -0.12 -2.37
CA SER A 16 8.51 0.05 -2.69
C SER A 16 9.24 0.75 -1.54
N THR A 17 8.69 1.85 -1.04
CA THR A 17 9.23 2.59 0.11
C THR A 17 9.29 1.73 1.37
N LEU A 18 8.23 0.98 1.67
CA LEU A 18 8.18 0.08 2.81
C LEU A 18 9.17 -1.08 2.67
N SER A 19 9.34 -1.66 1.49
CA SER A 19 10.32 -2.75 1.26
C SER A 19 11.77 -2.32 1.47
N GLN A 20 12.08 -1.04 1.24
CA GLN A 20 13.41 -0.48 1.56
C GLN A 20 13.63 -0.38 3.08
N LYS A 21 12.57 -0.09 3.84
CA LYS A 21 12.60 0.00 5.32
C LYS A 21 12.50 -1.38 5.99
N TYR A 22 11.78 -2.31 5.37
CA TYR A 22 11.49 -3.66 5.84
C TYR A 22 11.83 -4.67 4.73
N PRO A 23 13.09 -5.15 4.65
CA PRO A 23 13.54 -6.04 3.56
C PRO A 23 12.71 -7.32 3.43
N ASP A 24 12.16 -7.81 4.55
CA ASP A 24 11.39 -9.05 4.60
C ASP A 24 9.89 -8.87 4.28
N LEU A 25 9.46 -7.65 3.91
CA LEU A 25 8.05 -7.29 3.75
C LEU A 25 7.26 -8.24 2.83
N TYR A 26 7.88 -8.72 1.75
CA TYR A 26 7.20 -9.60 0.78
C TYR A 26 7.07 -11.05 1.23
N TYR A 27 7.76 -11.44 2.31
CA TYR A 27 7.61 -12.76 2.95
C TYR A 27 6.59 -12.73 4.09
N GLU A 28 6.16 -11.53 4.50
CA GLU A 28 5.14 -11.35 5.52
C GLU A 28 3.74 -11.66 4.99
N ASN A 29 2.83 -11.93 5.93
CA ASN A 29 1.45 -12.20 5.56
C ASN A 29 0.71 -10.93 5.10
N THR A 30 -0.27 -11.09 4.20
CA THR A 30 -1.03 -9.97 3.62
C THR A 30 -1.72 -9.10 4.67
N ASN A 31 -2.15 -9.67 5.80
CA ASN A 31 -2.77 -8.91 6.90
C ASN A 31 -1.79 -7.95 7.58
N TYR A 32 -0.54 -8.37 7.73
CA TYR A 32 0.51 -7.53 8.28
C TYR A 32 0.86 -6.42 7.30
N ILE A 33 1.06 -6.76 6.03
CA ILE A 33 1.40 -5.79 4.98
C ILE A 33 0.28 -4.75 4.84
N SER A 34 -1.00 -5.16 4.81
CA SER A 34 -2.12 -4.23 4.66
C SER A 34 -2.23 -3.24 5.82
N ARG A 35 -2.01 -3.69 7.05
CA ARG A 35 -1.97 -2.81 8.23
C ARG A 35 -0.77 -1.86 8.19
N LEU A 36 0.39 -2.34 7.78
CA LEU A 36 1.60 -1.52 7.68
C LEU A 36 1.45 -0.43 6.61
N VAL A 37 0.88 -0.78 5.45
CA VAL A 37 0.55 0.18 4.40
C VAL A 37 -0.46 1.21 4.91
N TYR A 38 -1.54 0.77 5.54
CA TYR A 38 -2.55 1.67 6.11
C TYR A 38 -1.91 2.65 7.10
N GLN A 39 -1.12 2.14 8.04
CA GLN A 39 -0.43 2.96 9.02
C GLN A 39 0.51 3.97 8.33
N TYR A 40 1.27 3.53 7.32
CA TYR A 40 2.15 4.41 6.58
C TYR A 40 1.38 5.54 5.87
N VAL A 41 0.21 5.24 5.28
CA VAL A 41 -0.61 6.24 4.58
C VAL A 41 -1.18 7.29 5.51
N HIS A 42 -1.63 6.89 6.71
CA HIS A 42 -2.35 7.78 7.61
C HIS A 42 -1.48 8.45 8.69
N GLU A 43 -0.36 7.83 9.06
CA GLU A 43 0.43 8.27 10.22
C GLU A 43 1.86 8.68 9.86
N SER A 44 2.36 8.31 8.68
CA SER A 44 3.74 8.63 8.31
C SER A 44 3.86 10.05 7.76
N PRO A 45 4.80 10.88 8.25
CA PRO A 45 5.14 12.15 7.62
C PRO A 45 5.95 11.97 6.33
N ASP A 46 6.46 10.77 6.06
CA ASP A 46 7.32 10.46 4.90
C ASP A 46 6.52 10.12 3.63
N ILE A 47 5.20 10.02 3.69
CA ILE A 47 4.38 9.75 2.51
C ILE A 47 4.28 11.00 1.62
N SER A 48 4.28 10.80 0.30
CA SER A 48 4.02 11.90 -0.62
C SER A 48 2.56 12.37 -0.50
N LEU A 49 2.32 13.68 -0.59
CA LEU A 49 0.96 14.24 -0.57
C LEU A 49 0.07 13.63 -1.66
N GLU A 50 0.62 13.40 -2.86
CA GLU A 50 -0.11 12.78 -3.99
C GLU A 50 -0.55 11.34 -3.66
N ASP A 51 0.37 10.50 -3.16
CA ASP A 51 0.03 9.11 -2.82
C ASP A 51 -0.93 9.06 -1.62
N GLN A 52 -0.77 9.98 -0.66
CA GLN A 52 -1.67 10.09 0.49
C GLN A 52 -3.08 10.48 0.05
N GLU A 53 -3.25 11.51 -0.77
CA GLU A 53 -4.58 11.92 -1.28
C GLU A 53 -5.29 10.79 -2.02
N ILE A 54 -4.56 10.00 -2.81
CA ILE A 54 -5.12 8.86 -3.55
C ILE A 54 -5.51 7.71 -2.62
N LEU A 55 -4.72 7.43 -1.57
CA LEU A 55 -4.88 6.23 -0.74
C LEU A 55 -5.63 6.48 0.58
N ASN A 56 -5.83 7.73 1.01
CA ASN A 56 -6.39 8.08 2.31
C ASN A 56 -7.87 7.67 2.50
N GLU A 57 -8.58 7.32 1.43
CA GLU A 57 -9.94 6.78 1.57
C GLU A 57 -9.97 5.26 1.74
N LEU A 58 -8.84 4.56 1.48
CA LEU A 58 -8.77 3.11 1.55
C LEU A 58 -8.69 2.62 2.98
N LYS A 59 -9.54 1.65 3.31
CA LYS A 59 -9.45 0.92 4.57
C LYS A 59 -8.43 -0.20 4.46
N VAL A 60 -8.02 -0.74 5.60
CA VAL A 60 -7.15 -1.93 5.68
C VAL A 60 -7.67 -3.07 4.80
N ASP A 61 -8.98 -3.28 4.76
CA ASP A 61 -9.61 -4.34 3.95
C ASP A 61 -9.50 -4.07 2.44
N ASP A 62 -9.61 -2.80 2.00
CA ASP A 62 -9.45 -2.41 0.60
C ASP A 62 -8.00 -2.61 0.14
N ILE A 63 -7.05 -2.24 0.99
CA ILE A 63 -5.62 -2.48 0.78
C ILE A 63 -5.34 -3.98 0.70
N MET A 64 -5.87 -4.76 1.65
CA MET A 64 -5.72 -6.22 1.67
C MET A 64 -6.29 -6.86 0.41
N TYR A 65 -7.46 -6.43 -0.05
CA TYR A 65 -8.05 -6.87 -1.31
C TYR A 65 -7.10 -6.60 -2.46
N LYS A 66 -6.61 -5.36 -2.61
CA LYS A 66 -5.67 -4.97 -3.67
C LYS A 66 -4.36 -5.78 -3.64
N LEU A 67 -3.81 -6.05 -2.46
CA LEU A 67 -2.61 -6.88 -2.32
C LEU A 67 -2.86 -8.33 -2.75
N SER A 68 -4.04 -8.87 -2.45
CA SER A 68 -4.39 -10.27 -2.76
C SER A 68 -4.52 -10.53 -4.27
N PHE A 69 -4.84 -9.51 -5.06
CA PHE A 69 -4.89 -9.62 -6.53
C PHE A 69 -3.50 -9.55 -7.19
N LYS A 70 -2.47 -9.10 -6.48
CA LYS A 70 -1.09 -9.04 -7.00
C LYS A 70 -0.32 -10.36 -6.81
N THR A 71 -0.77 -11.28 -5.98
CA THR A 71 -0.05 -12.54 -5.67
C THR A 71 -0.31 -13.67 -6.68
N VAL A 72 -0.94 -13.38 -7.82
CA VAL A 72 -1.13 -14.35 -8.91
C VAL A 72 -0.39 -13.85 -10.15
N HIS A 73 0.92 -14.13 -10.24
CA HIS A 73 1.67 -14.51 -11.44
C HIS A 73 3.16 -14.60 -11.17
#